data_AF-A3HSW5-F1
#
_entry.id   AF-A3HSW5-F1
#
_cell.length_a   1.000
_cell.length_b   1.000
_cell.length_c   1.000
_cell.angle_alpha   90.00
_cell.angle_beta   90.00
_cell.angle_gamma   90.00
#
_symmetry.space_group_name_H-M   'P 1'
#
loop_
_entity.id
_entity.type
_entity.pdbx_description
1 polymer ?
#
loop_
_entity_poly.entity_id
_entity_poly.type
_entity_poly.pdbx_seq_one_letter_code
_entity_poly.pdbx_strand_id
1 'polypeptide(L)'
;MINLNGFSSIYELALKALDTKDKLSELIQQSLSEEKLEYDSIYQGNSEWKLLPSFDHPDSPFSYMFWGTGLTHHNSFLNRQMMHSQAEKKPFDCLIW
;
A
#
# COMPACT_ATOMS: atom_id res chain seq x y z
N MET A 1 9.62 -18.47 -8.63
CA MET A 1 8.84 -17.85 -7.53
C MET A 1 8.24 -18.96 -6.68
N ILE A 2 8.10 -18.79 -5.36
CA ILE A 2 7.52 -19.81 -4.47
C ILE A 2 6.15 -19.30 -4.02
N ASN A 3 5.17 -20.19 -4.01
CA ASN A 3 3.80 -19.89 -3.57
C ASN A 3 3.67 -20.00 -2.04
N LEU A 4 2.74 -19.25 -1.44
CA LEU A 4 2.34 -19.37 -0.04
C LEU A 4 0.96 -20.02 0.04
N ASN A 5 0.90 -21.22 0.62
CA ASN A 5 -0.35 -21.95 0.78
C ASN A 5 -1.25 -21.28 1.82
N GLY A 6 -2.56 -21.25 1.55
CA GLY A 6 -3.57 -20.76 2.50
C GLY A 6 -3.78 -19.25 2.53
N PHE A 7 -3.09 -18.49 1.66
CA PHE A 7 -3.28 -17.04 1.51
C PHE A 7 -3.43 -16.68 0.04
N SER A 8 -4.44 -15.87 -0.29
CA SER A 8 -4.69 -15.39 -1.66
C SER A 8 -4.14 -13.98 -1.90
N SER A 9 -3.86 -13.23 -0.83
CA SER A 9 -3.31 -11.88 -0.87
C SER A 9 -2.38 -11.59 0.30
N ILE A 10 -1.54 -10.56 0.14
CA ILE A 10 -0.71 -10.02 1.23
C ILE A 10 -1.60 -9.42 2.34
N TYR A 11 -2.76 -8.89 1.96
CA TYR A 11 -3.74 -8.34 2.89
C TYR A 11 -4.24 -9.40 3.89
N GLU A 12 -4.65 -10.58 3.40
CA GLU A 12 -5.09 -11.70 4.24
C GLU A 12 -3.98 -12.18 5.18
N LEU A 13 -2.75 -12.31 4.66
CA LEU A 13 -1.59 -12.69 5.47
C LEU A 13 -1.33 -11.69 6.60
N ALA A 14 -1.42 -10.39 6.31
CA ALA A 14 -1.25 -9.33 7.30
C ALA A 14 -2.36 -9.35 8.37
N LEU A 15 -3.62 -9.53 7.96
CA LEU A 15 -4.73 -9.68 8.89
C LEU A 15 -4.55 -10.89 9.81
N LYS A 16 -4.09 -12.02 9.25
CA LYS A 16 -3.83 -13.23 10.03
C LYS A 16 -2.75 -13.00 11.08
N ALA A 17 -1.65 -12.33 10.71
CA ALA A 17 -0.59 -11.97 11.64
C ALA A 17 -1.08 -11.07 12.78
N LEU A 18 -1.97 -10.12 12.49
CA LEU A 18 -2.55 -9.24 13.49
C LEU A 18 -3.48 -10.01 14.46
N ASP A 19 -4.30 -10.93 13.92
CA ASP A 19 -5.23 -11.73 14.71
C ASP A 19 -4.51 -12.71 15.64
N THR A 20 -3.48 -13.41 15.12
CA THR A 20 -2.72 -14.39 15.92
C THR A 20 -1.61 -13.77 16.76
N LYS A 21 -1.27 -12.50 16.52
CA LYS A 21 -0.12 -11.79 17.11
C LYS A 21 1.23 -12.44 16.79
N ASP A 22 1.30 -13.19 15.70
CA ASP A 22 2.54 -13.81 15.23
C ASP A 22 3.33 -12.84 14.36
N LYS A 23 4.62 -13.15 14.18
CA LYS A 23 5.44 -12.42 13.21
C LYS A 23 5.11 -12.86 11.80
N LEU A 24 5.03 -11.89 10.89
CA LEU A 24 4.82 -12.15 9.46
C LEU A 24 5.85 -13.15 8.89
N SER A 25 7.10 -13.05 9.31
CA SER A 25 8.18 -13.95 8.88
C SER A 25 7.93 -15.41 9.26
N GLU A 26 7.35 -15.66 10.43
CA GLU A 26 7.07 -17.00 10.93
C GLU A 26 5.91 -17.62 10.14
N LEU A 27 4.83 -16.84 9.90
CA LEU A 27 3.71 -17.26 9.07
C LEU A 27 4.12 -17.56 7.62
N ILE A 28 5.01 -16.74 7.04
CA ILE A 28 5.54 -16.98 5.70
C ILE A 28 6.28 -18.33 5.67
N GLN A 29 7.20 -18.57 6.60
CA GLN A 29 7.99 -19.81 6.62
C GLN A 29 7.12 -21.06 6.77
N GLN A 30 6.08 -21.00 7.60
CA GLN A 30 5.14 -22.10 7.81
C GLN A 30 4.25 -22.38 6.59
N SER A 31 4.07 -21.38 5.73
CA SER A 31 3.13 -21.43 4.60
C SER A 31 3.82 -21.61 3.25
N LEU A 32 5.14 -21.74 3.21
CA LEU A 32 5.87 -21.98 1.97
C LEU A 32 5.41 -23.28 1.31
N SER A 33 5.02 -23.19 0.04
CA SER A 33 4.78 -24.34 -0.82
C SER A 33 6.09 -24.87 -1.39
N GLU A 34 6.11 -26.14 -1.76
CA GLU A 34 7.19 -26.74 -2.57
C GLU A 34 7.04 -26.38 -4.07
N GLU A 35 5.88 -25.85 -4.45
CA GLU A 35 5.57 -25.44 -5.81
C GLU A 35 6.45 -24.26 -6.24
N LYS A 36 7.13 -24.44 -7.37
CA LYS A 36 7.90 -23.39 -8.03
C LYS A 36 7.15 -22.89 -9.25
N LEU A 37 6.83 -21.61 -9.21
CA LEU A 37 6.20 -20.88 -10.30
C LEU A 37 7.24 -20.24 -11.20
N GLU A 38 7.06 -20.38 -12.51
CA GLU A 38 7.85 -19.68 -13.52
C GLU A 38 7.43 -18.21 -13.58
N TYR A 39 8.35 -17.30 -13.24
CA TYR A 39 8.05 -15.88 -13.15
C TYR A 39 7.64 -15.28 -14.50
N ASP A 40 8.36 -15.63 -15.56
CA ASP A 40 8.15 -15.04 -16.89
C ASP A 40 6.77 -15.39 -17.45
N SER A 41 6.30 -16.63 -17.24
CA SER A 41 4.95 -17.06 -17.64
C SER A 41 3.85 -16.24 -16.93
N ILE A 42 4.04 -15.94 -15.63
CA ILE A 42 3.10 -15.11 -14.85
C ILE A 42 3.15 -13.66 -15.32
N TYR A 43 4.36 -13.11 -15.47
CA TYR A 43 4.54 -11.72 -15.88
C TYR A 43 3.97 -11.45 -17.28
N GLN A 44 4.05 -12.43 -18.18
CA GLN A 44 3.48 -12.35 -19.53
C GLN A 44 1.98 -12.67 -19.59
N GLY A 45 1.37 -13.13 -18.49
CA GLY A 45 -0.05 -13.50 -18.45
C GLY A 45 -0.38 -14.85 -19.10
N ASN A 46 0.61 -15.72 -19.30
CA ASN A 46 0.46 -17.06 -19.89
C ASN A 46 0.22 -18.15 -18.83
N SER A 47 0.08 -17.76 -17.56
CA SER A 47 -0.19 -18.65 -16.42
C SER A 47 -1.58 -18.38 -15.85
N GLU A 48 -2.13 -19.35 -15.12
CA GLU A 48 -3.33 -19.16 -14.31
C GLU A 48 -3.09 -18.15 -13.16
N TRP A 49 -1.83 -18.03 -12.72
CA TRP A 49 -1.39 -17.08 -11.72
C TRP A 49 -1.25 -15.67 -12.30
N LYS A 50 -1.61 -14.67 -11.49
CA LYS A 50 -1.55 -13.25 -11.86
C LYS A 50 -0.81 -12.46 -10.78
N LEU A 51 -0.11 -11.40 -11.20
CA LEU A 51 0.51 -10.47 -10.26
C LEU A 51 -0.57 -9.59 -9.64
N LEU A 52 -0.52 -9.47 -8.31
CA LEU A 52 -1.33 -8.50 -7.59
C LEU A 52 -0.81 -7.07 -7.87
N PRO A 53 -1.70 -6.07 -7.89
CA PRO A 53 -1.28 -4.67 -7.95
C PRO A 53 -0.41 -4.31 -6.73
N SER A 54 0.42 -3.27 -6.86
CA SER A 54 1.34 -2.84 -5.80
C SER A 54 0.64 -2.50 -4.48
N PHE A 55 -0.65 -2.15 -4.54
CA PHE A 55 -1.54 -2.05 -3.41
C PHE A 55 -2.82 -2.81 -3.74
N ASP A 56 -3.15 -3.79 -2.89
CA ASP A 56 -4.26 -4.70 -3.07
C ASP A 56 -5.17 -4.67 -1.83
N HIS A 57 -6.48 -4.71 -2.08
CA HIS A 57 -7.50 -5.03 -1.08
C HIS A 57 -8.59 -5.83 -1.79
N PRO A 58 -8.53 -7.17 -1.72
CA PRO A 58 -9.34 -8.03 -2.59
C PRO A 58 -10.85 -7.81 -2.38
N ASP A 59 -11.25 -7.46 -1.16
CA ASP A 59 -12.66 -7.27 -0.79
C ASP A 59 -13.21 -5.87 -1.13
N SER A 60 -12.35 -4.86 -1.30
CA SER A 60 -12.78 -3.51 -1.63
C SER A 60 -11.71 -2.74 -2.42
N PRO A 61 -11.69 -2.89 -3.76
CA PRO A 61 -10.76 -2.21 -4.65
C PRO A 61 -10.84 -0.68 -4.56
N PHE A 62 -11.99 -0.16 -4.12
CA PHE A 62 -12.24 1.27 -3.99
C PHE A 62 -11.86 1.85 -2.63
N SER A 63 -11.57 1.03 -1.61
CA SER A 63 -11.15 1.54 -0.29
C SER A 63 -9.86 2.36 -0.36
N TYR A 64 -9.02 2.11 -1.37
CA TYR A 64 -7.80 2.88 -1.64
C TYR A 64 -7.90 3.73 -2.91
N MET A 65 -9.10 3.91 -3.47
CA MET A 65 -9.31 4.83 -4.58
C MET A 65 -9.23 6.27 -4.08
N PHE A 66 -8.03 6.82 -4.14
CA PHE A 66 -7.83 8.25 -4.01
C PHE A 66 -8.38 8.92 -5.28
N TRP A 67 -9.61 9.40 -5.23
CA TRP A 67 -10.08 10.39 -6.20
C TRP A 67 -9.16 11.60 -6.10
N GLY A 68 -8.49 11.93 -7.19
CA GLY A 68 -7.56 13.06 -7.25
C GLY A 68 -8.21 14.28 -6.61
N THR A 69 -7.56 14.85 -5.59
CA THR A 69 -8.11 15.93 -4.74
C THR A 69 -8.33 17.25 -5.49
N GLY A 70 -8.31 17.25 -6.82
CA GLY A 70 -8.39 18.46 -7.65
C GLY A 70 -7.20 19.40 -7.46
N LEU A 71 -6.15 18.98 -6.72
CA LEU A 71 -4.90 19.71 -6.62
C LEU A 71 -4.11 19.50 -7.91
N THR A 72 -4.52 20.22 -8.95
CA THR A 72 -3.66 20.47 -10.10
C THR A 72 -2.32 21.01 -9.58
N HIS A 73 -1.22 20.63 -10.23
CA HIS A 73 0.12 21.13 -9.90
C HIS A 73 0.13 22.68 -9.75
N HIS A 74 -0.70 23.37 -10.53
CA HIS A 74 -0.95 24.81 -10.47
C HIS A 74 -1.51 25.29 -9.12
N ASN A 75 -2.59 24.68 -8.62
CA ASN A 75 -3.17 25.08 -7.33
C ASN A 75 -2.28 24.76 -6.15
N SER A 76 -1.49 23.67 -6.21
CA SER A 76 -0.48 23.36 -5.18
C SER A 76 0.65 24.39 -5.17
N PHE A 77 1.10 24.84 -6.35
CA PHE A 77 2.12 25.89 -6.48
C PHE A 77 1.61 27.25 -5.98
N LEU A 78 0.38 27.65 -6.34
CA LEU A 78 -0.22 28.89 -5.87
C LEU A 78 -0.38 28.91 -4.34
N ASN A 79 -0.82 27.81 -3.75
CA ASN A 79 -1.00 27.75 -2.29
C ASN A 79 0.35 27.87 -1.54
N ARG A 80 1.41 27.22 -2.06
CA ARG A 80 2.78 27.38 -1.54
C ARG A 80 3.30 28.80 -1.74
N GLN A 81 3.04 29.41 -2.89
CA GLN A 81 3.43 30.79 -3.17
C GLN A 81 2.74 31.78 -2.22
N MET A 82 1.45 31.58 -1.93
CA MET A 82 0.68 32.41 -0.98
C MET A 82 1.24 32.34 0.45
N MET A 83 1.62 31.14 0.90
CA MET A 83 2.25 30.92 2.21
C MET A 83 3.63 31.60 2.32
N HIS A 84 4.38 31.70 1.21
CA HIS A 84 5.65 32.43 1.17
C HIS A 84 5.47 33.95 1.06
N SER A 85 4.40 34.43 0.42
CA SER A 85 4.12 35.88 0.27
C SER A 85 3.47 36.53 1.51
N GLN A 86 2.96 35.74 2.46
CA GLN A 86 2.39 36.24 3.72
C GLN A 86 3.40 36.24 4.89
N ALA A 87 4.70 36.27 4.58
CA ALA A 87 5.78 36.25 5.56
C ALA A 87 6.02 37.61 6.25
N GLU A 88 4.98 38.32 6.70
CA GLU A 88 5.11 39.42 7.67
C GLU A 88 3.89 39.48 8.60
N LYS A 89 3.80 38.52 9.53
CA LYS A 89 3.26 38.72 10.89
C LYS A 89 3.51 37.46 11.73
N LYS A 90 4.53 37.53 12.57
CA LYS A 90 4.60 36.66 13.75
C LYS A 90 3.87 37.36 14.89
N PRO A 91 2.94 36.67 15.53
CA PRO A 91 3.02 36.49 16.97
C PRO A 91 3.30 35.01 17.22
N PHE A 92 4.40 34.76 17.91
CA PHE A 92 4.65 33.45 18.51
C PHE A 92 3.57 33.22 19.56
N ASP A 93 2.85 32.11 19.48
CA ASP A 93 2.24 31.51 20.66
C ASP A 93 2.18 29.99 20.47
N CYS A 94 3.25 29.34 20.92
CA CYS A 94 3.24 27.92 21.22
C CYS A 94 3.04 27.78 22.73
N LEU A 95 1.78 27.79 23.15
CA LEU A 95 1.34 27.27 24.44
C LEU A 95 0.19 26.28 24.16
N ILE A 96 0.04 25.31 25.07
CA ILE A 96 -0.76 24.07 25.07
C ILE A 96 -0.32 23.02 24.03
N TRP A 97 0.36 21.92 24.41
CA TRP A 97 0.14 21.02 25.55
C TRP A 97 1.41 20.66 26.34
#